data_AF-A0A919DV54-F1
#
_entry.id   AF-A0A919DV54-F1
#
_cell.length_a   1.000
_cell.length_b   1.000
_cell.length_c   1.000
_cell.angle_alpha   90.00
_cell.angle_beta   90.00
_cell.angle_gamma   90.00
#
_symmetry.space_group_name_H-M   'P 1'
#
loop_
_entity.id
_entity.type
_entity.pdbx_description
1 polymer ?
#
loop_
_entity_poly.entity_id
_entity_poly.type
_entity_poly.pdbx_seq_one_letter_code
_entity_poly.pdbx_strand_id
1 'polypeptide(L)' 'MSVTQQYLLDTYRAHQLGTPPPPPPGTHDLRVLRAGRDERRFRAVIAGRPARGRLRHALRHALRRALGRVSPVRARSTG' A
#
# COMPACT_ATOMS: atom_id res chain seq x y z
N MET A 1 12.11 20.11 -17.24
CA MET A 1 11.56 18.95 -17.98
C MET A 1 11.22 17.87 -16.98
N SER A 2 9.97 17.38 -16.93
CA SER A 2 9.53 16.33 -15.99
C SER A 2 9.63 14.94 -16.62
N VAL A 3 9.88 13.91 -15.80
CA VAL A 3 9.98 12.49 -16.25
C VAL A 3 8.70 12.03 -16.94
N THR A 4 7.53 12.46 -16.46
CA THR A 4 6.24 12.14 -17.08
C THR A 4 6.07 12.80 -18.44
N GLN A 5 6.52 14.06 -18.60
CA GLN A 5 6.47 14.75 -19.89
C GLN A 5 7.38 14.10 -20.94
N GLN A 6 8.61 13.70 -20.54
CA GLN A 6 9.53 12.99 -21.42
C GLN A 6 8.93 11.64 -21.87
N TYR A 7 8.35 10.89 -20.94
CA TYR A 7 7.70 9.61 -21.25
C TYR A 7 6.58 9.74 -22.29
N LEU A 8 5.76 10.80 -22.20
CA LEU A 8 4.68 11.05 -23.17
C LEU A 8 5.22 11.36 -24.58
N LEU A 9 6.32 12.09 -24.67
CA LEU A 9 6.97 12.37 -25.97
C LEU A 9 7.61 11.11 -26.56
N ASP A 10 8.27 10.30 -25.73
CA ASP A 10 8.92 9.07 -26.18
C ASP A 10 7.91 7.99 -26.58
N THR A 11 6.76 7.91 -25.91
CA THR A 11 5.65 7.02 -26.33
C THR A 11 5.01 7.48 -27.63
N TYR A 12 4.78 8.77 -27.82
CA TYR A 12 4.28 9.32 -29.08
C TYR A 12 5.26 9.04 -30.23
N ARG A 13 6.56 9.27 -30.02
CA ARG A 13 7.61 8.96 -30.99
C ARG A 13 7.67 7.46 -31.30
N ALA A 14 7.57 6.60 -30.28
CA ALA A 14 7.62 5.16 -30.47
C ALA A 14 6.46 4.67 -31.34
N HIS A 15 5.26 5.20 -31.13
CA HIS A 15 4.08 4.94 -31.96
C HIS A 15 4.27 5.38 -33.42
N GLN A 16 4.86 6.55 -33.65
CA GLN A 16 5.11 7.04 -35.01
C GLN A 16 6.19 6.23 -35.75
N LEU A 17 7.16 5.67 -35.03
CA LEU A 17 8.24 4.86 -35.59
C LEU A 17 7.92 3.35 -35.65
N GLY A 18 6.73 2.93 -35.20
CA GLY A 18 6.36 1.50 -35.12
C GLY A 18 7.24 0.70 -34.16
N THR A 19 7.91 1.38 -33.23
CA THR A 19 8.80 0.77 -32.24
C THR A 19 8.03 0.51 -30.93
N PRO A 20 8.40 -0.52 -30.15
CA PRO A 20 7.72 -0.81 -28.90
C PRO A 20 7.85 0.38 -27.93
N PRO A 21 6.75 0.78 -27.26
CA PRO A 21 6.77 1.93 -26.37
C PRO A 21 7.71 1.69 -25.17
N PRO A 22 8.36 2.75 -24.65
CA PRO A 22 9.16 2.64 -23.45
C PRO A 22 8.30 2.13 -22.27
N PRO A 23 8.89 1.39 -21.32
CA PRO A 23 8.13 0.89 -20.18
C PRO A 23 7.57 2.05 -19.34
N PRO A 24 6.30 1.96 -18.90
CA PRO A 24 5.70 3.02 -18.12
C PRO A 24 6.46 3.29 -16.82
N PRO A 25 6.79 4.56 -16.52
CA PRO A 25 7.37 4.93 -15.25
C PRO A 25 6.36 4.61 -14.13
N GLY A 26 6.83 3.99 -13.05
CA GLY A 26 6.01 3.67 -11.87
C GLY A 26 5.42 2.25 -11.81
N THR A 27 5.41 1.48 -12.90
CA THR A 27 4.91 0.09 -12.85
C THR A 27 5.93 -0.86 -12.20
N HIS A 28 7.23 -0.60 -12.41
CA HIS A 28 8.29 -1.33 -11.75
C HIS A 28 8.36 -1.03 -10.25
N ASP A 29 8.01 0.20 -9.84
CA ASP A 29 8.09 0.64 -8.46
C ASP A 29 7.13 -0.14 -7.55
N LEU A 30 5.92 -0.43 -8.02
CA LEU A 30 4.96 -1.24 -7.24
C LEU A 30 5.43 -2.70 -7.06
N ARG A 31 6.08 -3.27 -8.08
CA ARG A 31 6.66 -4.62 -7.99
C ARG A 31 7.84 -4.64 -7.03
N VAL A 32 8.70 -3.62 -7.07
CA VAL A 32 9.82 -3.43 -6.14
C VAL A 32 9.32 -3.20 -4.72
N LEU A 33 8.25 -2.42 -4.53
CA LEU A 33 7.62 -2.21 -3.22
C LEU A 33 7.00 -3.50 -2.65
N ARG A 34 6.39 -4.34 -3.50
CA ARG A 34 5.90 -5.67 -3.10
C ARG A 34 7.05 -6.60 -2.71
N ALA A 35 8.08 -6.71 -3.56
CA ALA A 35 9.26 -7.52 -3.28
C ALA A 35 9.97 -7.08 -1.99
N GLY A 36 10.14 -5.77 -1.77
CA GLY A 36 10.72 -5.23 -0.54
C GLY A 36 9.82 -5.40 0.69
N ARG A 37 8.52 -5.64 0.54
CA ARG A 37 7.63 -6.02 1.65
C ARG A 37 7.79 -7.49 2.00
N ASP A 38 7.95 -8.35 1.00
CA ASP A 38 8.16 -9.79 1.17
C ASP A 38 9.54 -10.10 1.76
N GLU A 39 10.58 -9.41 1.31
CA GLU A 39 11.92 -9.52 1.90
C GLU A 39 11.91 -9.13 3.39
N ARG A 40 11.21 -8.04 3.74
CA ARG A 40 11.04 -7.63 5.14
C ARG A 40 10.29 -8.67 5.97
N ARG A 41 9.28 -9.32 5.40
CA ARG A 41 8.53 -10.41 6.06
C ARG A 41 9.43 -11.62 6.29
N PHE A 42 10.22 -11.98 5.29
CA PHE A 42 11.17 -13.09 5.36
C PHE A 42 12.28 -12.85 6.38
N ARG A 43 12.90 -11.66 6.36
CA ARG A 43 13.91 -11.26 7.36
C ARG A 43 13.37 -11.25 8.78
N ALA A 44 12.09 -10.90 8.99
CA ALA A 44 11.48 -10.95 10.31
C ALA A 44 11.36 -12.40 10.85
N VAL A 45 11.10 -13.38 9.97
CA VAL A 45 11.06 -14.80 10.33
C VAL A 45 12.47 -15.31 10.66
N ILE A 46 13.46 -14.99 9.82
CA ILE A 46 14.87 -15.37 10.08
C ILE A 46 15.40 -14.74 11.37
N ALA A 47 15.05 -13.48 11.65
CA ALA A 47 15.51 -12.79 12.85
C ALA A 47 14.87 -13.29 14.17
N GLY A 48 14.07 -14.37 14.13
CA GLY A 48 13.44 -14.95 15.31
C GLY A 48 12.48 -14.00 16.03
N ARG A 49 12.12 -12.87 15.41
CA ARG A 49 11.16 -11.89 15.94
C ARG A 49 9.80 -12.24 15.36
N PRO A 50 8.97 -13.04 16.06
CA PRO A 50 7.59 -13.20 15.63
C PRO A 50 6.98 -11.81 15.58
N ALA A 51 6.12 -11.55 14.60
CA ALA A 51 5.50 -10.25 14.28
C ALA A 51 4.62 -9.63 15.39
N ARG A 52 4.88 -9.95 16.66
CA ARG A 52 4.19 -9.53 17.89
C ARG A 52 4.05 -8.02 17.99
N GLY A 53 5.02 -7.23 17.52
CA GLY A 53 4.92 -5.76 17.54
C GLY A 53 3.79 -5.21 16.67
N ARG A 54 3.63 -5.76 15.46
CA ARG A 54 2.57 -5.36 14.52
C ARG A 54 1.22 -5.98 14.87
N LEU A 55 1.22 -7.21 15.38
CA LEU A 55 0.01 -7.88 15.84
C LEU A 55 -0.60 -7.15 17.05
N ARG A 56 0.25 -6.69 17.99
CA ARG A 56 -0.18 -5.88 19.14
C ARG A 56 -0.71 -4.51 18.72
N HIS A 57 -0.13 -3.89 17.69
CA HIS A 57 -0.62 -2.62 17.15
C HIS A 57 -1.95 -2.80 16.40
N ALA A 58 -2.07 -3.82 15.54
CA ALA A 58 -3.29 -4.16 14.83
C ALA A 58 -4.43 -4.54 15.80
N LEU A 59 -4.14 -5.35 16.83
CA LEU A 59 -5.08 -5.67 17.90
C LEU A 59 -5.53 -4.42 18.65
N ARG A 60 -4.61 -3.53 19.06
CA ARG A 60 -4.98 -2.26 19.71
C ARG A 60 -5.89 -1.42 18.82
N HIS A 61 -5.62 -1.36 17.52
CA HIS A 61 -6.43 -0.57 16.59
C HIS A 61 -7.81 -1.19 16.36
N ALA A 62 -7.90 -2.51 16.28
CA ALA A 62 -9.16 -3.24 16.18
C ALA A 62 -10.00 -3.08 17.46
N LEU A 63 -9.37 -3.19 18.63
CA LEU A 63 -10.03 -3.02 19.93
C LEU A 63 -10.59 -1.59 20.09
N ARG A 64 -9.84 -0.56 19.68
CA ARG A 64 -10.33 0.83 19.65
C ARG A 64 -11.55 1.02 18.74
N ARG A 65 -11.57 0.36 17.58
CA ARG A 65 -12.74 0.37 16.68
C ARG A 65 -13.94 -0.39 17.25
N ALA A 66 -13.70 -1.50 17.95
CA ALA A 66 -14.76 -2.28 18.58
C ALA A 66 -15.37 -1.52 19.76
N LEU A 67 -14.54 -0.89 20.60
CA LEU A 67 -15.01 -0.09 21.74
C LEU A 67 -15.67 1.22 21.30
N GLY A 68 -15.23 1.84 20.19
CA GLY A 68 -15.91 2.98 19.58
C GLY A 68 -17.25 2.65 18.90
N ARG A 69 -17.59 1.36 18.75
CA ARG A 69 -18.92 0.90 18.30
C ARG A 69 -19.89 0.62 19.45
N VAL A 70 -19.40 0.55 20.69
CA VAL A 70 -20.25 0.44 21.89
C VAL A 70 -20.59 1.86 22.38
N SER A 71 -21.17 2.67 21.50
CA SER A 71 -21.98 3.79 21.97
C SER A 71 -23.36 3.22 22.28
N PRO A 72 -23.83 3.26 23.53
CA PRO A 72 -25.17 2.81 23.85
C PRO A 72 -26.15 3.82 23.22
N VAL A 73 -26.67 3.47 22.05
CA VAL A 73 -27.90 4.08 21.54
C VAL A 73 -29.04 3.57 22.42
N ARG A 74 -29.23 4.16 23.60
CA ARG A 74 -30.50 4.10 24.31
C ARG A 74 -30.62 5.18 25.38
N ALA A 75 -31.33 6.25 25.01
CA ALA A 75 -32.29 6.93 25.89
C ALA A 75 -33.08 7.91 25.02
N ARG A 76 -34.01 7.37 24.23
CA ARG A 76 -35.12 8.14 23.66
C ARG A 76 -36.39 7.51 24.20
N SER A 77 -36.86 7.99 25.35
CA SER A 77 -38.17 7.72 25.96
C SER A 77 -38.29 8.60 27.21
N THR A 78 -39.53 9.03 27.49
CA THR A 78 -40.01 9.97 28.53
C THR A 78 -39.79 11.44 28.16
N GLY A 79 -40.80 12.25 27.88
CA GLY A 79 -42.26 12.10 27.93
C GLY A 79 -42.86 13.43 27.45
#